data_AF-A0A9D9RE11-F1
#
_entry.id   AF-A0A9D9RE11-F1
#
_cell.length_a   1.000
_cell.length_b   1.000
_cell.length_c   1.000
_cell.angle_alpha   90.00
_cell.angle_beta   90.00
_cell.angle_gamma   90.00
#
_symmetry.space_group_name_H-M   'P 1'
#
loop_
_entity.id
_entity.type
_entity.pdbx_description
1 polymer ?
#
loop_
_entity_poly.entity_id
_entity_poly.type
_entity_poly.pdbx_seq_one_letter_code
_entity_poly.pdbx_strand_id
1 'polypeptide(L)'
;MVYKSIITVVFLFCGIFVNAQTGIGTTVPINKLEVVTTAADPASSGATANGNLRLGPNAGSHVLDFGLSSTSTYAWLQARSKSAYGTTYNIAINPNGGNVGIGTTNPTARLNIVGGGVRIHHGFANNSTSRPALNTLNIGNYEIRGVGGGGGATQADGGDDGFLRLSAGGGNSTGTQSSIDLSGYSNVADMLNNIVMRTAGAERLRIDNAGNVGIGTSSPATTLTVGNAGGTISGDITINPSTTQYEGGQITIKKSLVGSTTDWFIDQYGSSAANARLRIFSSSELNGIVIKENGFIGMGNSDPTVRLQVNGDIIANSIAGSSDIRYKTNIRSVENALDKVKSLRGVYFNWNQKAFPSKEFSDKTELGFIAQEVEKVLPEVVMKDKTAEEYRSVKYDKVVALLVEAIKEQQKQIDSLTIKVNKLSKKRNK
;
A
#
# COMPACT_ATOMS: atom_id res chain seq x y z
N MET A 1 111.77 -19.46 15.40
CA MET A 1 111.99 -18.09 15.90
C MET A 1 110.69 -17.65 16.57
N VAL A 2 110.74 -17.46 17.89
CA VAL A 2 109.65 -17.01 18.76
C VAL A 2 109.37 -15.53 18.49
N TYR A 3 108.12 -15.08 18.47
CA TYR A 3 107.71 -13.87 19.19
C TYR A 3 106.23 -13.94 19.59
N LYS A 4 106.01 -13.84 20.91
CA LYS A 4 104.74 -13.68 21.61
C LYS A 4 104.27 -12.22 21.51
N SER A 5 102.94 -12.08 21.49
CA SER A 5 102.09 -11.07 22.12
C SER A 5 102.45 -9.58 21.98
N ILE A 6 101.44 -8.78 21.61
CA ILE A 6 100.80 -7.81 22.52
C ILE A 6 99.42 -7.47 21.94
N ILE A 7 98.39 -7.79 22.72
CA ILE A 7 97.02 -7.33 22.55
C ILE A 7 97.00 -5.90 23.11
N THR A 8 96.72 -4.91 22.27
CA THR A 8 96.35 -3.56 22.70
C THR A 8 94.86 -3.40 22.42
N VAL A 9 94.03 -3.64 23.44
CA VAL A 9 92.62 -3.25 23.43
C VAL A 9 92.59 -1.74 23.61
N VAL A 10 92.46 -1.00 22.50
CA VAL A 10 92.07 0.41 22.55
C VAL A 10 90.55 0.44 22.72
N PHE A 11 90.10 0.65 23.96
CA PHE A 11 88.73 1.10 24.22
C PHE A 11 88.62 2.53 23.71
N LEU A 12 88.28 2.69 22.43
CA LEU A 12 87.81 3.97 21.93
C LEU A 12 86.35 4.12 22.39
N PHE A 13 86.18 4.67 23.59
CA PHE A 13 84.92 5.26 24.04
C PHE A 13 84.65 6.50 23.18
N CYS A 14 84.17 6.27 21.96
CA CYS A 14 83.55 7.33 21.16
C CYS A 14 82.10 7.40 21.64
N GLY A 15 81.80 8.41 22.46
CA GLY A 15 80.43 8.67 22.90
C GLY A 15 79.55 8.93 21.69
N ILE A 16 78.71 7.95 21.35
CA ILE A 16 77.63 8.18 20.40
C ILE A 16 76.41 8.57 21.22
N PHE A 17 76.08 9.85 21.11
CA PHE A 17 74.88 10.41 21.69
C PHE A 17 73.64 9.65 21.18
N VAL A 18 73.06 8.87 22.08
CA VAL A 18 71.65 8.92 22.50
C VAL A 18 70.65 9.15 21.36
N ASN A 19 70.41 8.13 20.54
CA ASN A 19 69.07 7.89 20.01
C ASN A 19 68.80 6.39 20.11
N ALA A 20 67.89 6.00 21.00
CA ALA A 20 67.48 4.62 21.22
C ALA A 20 66.55 4.11 20.10
N GLN A 21 66.94 4.30 18.84
CA GLN A 21 66.18 3.94 17.64
C GLN A 21 66.93 2.84 16.87
N THR A 22 66.24 1.75 16.52
CA THR A 22 66.75 0.63 15.74
C THR A 22 66.09 0.62 14.38
N GLY A 23 66.86 0.81 13.31
CA GLY A 23 66.40 0.69 11.93
C GLY A 23 66.76 -0.67 11.34
N ILE A 24 65.78 -1.36 10.75
CA ILE A 24 66.00 -2.54 9.92
C ILE A 24 65.63 -2.16 8.49
N GLY A 25 66.63 -2.14 7.60
CA GLY A 25 66.45 -1.68 6.22
C GLY A 25 66.39 -0.16 6.03
N THR A 26 66.72 0.62 7.07
CA THR A 26 66.90 2.09 7.01
C THR A 26 68.05 2.53 7.92
N THR A 27 68.79 3.56 7.53
CA THR A 27 69.90 4.14 8.31
C THR A 27 69.51 5.39 9.10
N VAL A 28 68.29 5.91 8.89
CA VAL A 28 67.79 7.13 9.56
C VAL A 28 66.39 6.87 10.13
N PRO A 29 66.25 5.96 11.12
CA PRO A 29 64.94 5.63 11.69
C PRO A 29 64.33 6.83 12.43
N ILE A 30 63.06 7.12 12.16
CA ILE A 30 62.27 8.17 12.82
C ILE A 30 61.66 7.63 14.12
N ASN A 31 61.26 6.36 14.14
CA ASN A 31 60.68 5.72 15.32
C ASN A 31 61.69 4.85 16.07
N LYS A 32 61.40 4.48 17.33
CA LYS A 32 62.26 3.60 18.15
C LYS A 32 62.58 2.27 17.48
N LEU A 33 61.62 1.74 16.71
CA LEU A 33 61.83 0.61 15.81
C LEU A 33 61.20 0.97 14.47
N GLU A 34 61.98 0.92 13.41
CA GLU A 34 61.50 1.15 12.05
C GLU A 34 61.98 0.04 11.13
N VAL A 35 61.04 -0.64 10.47
CA VAL A 35 61.30 -1.75 9.54
C VAL A 35 60.89 -1.31 8.14
N VAL A 36 61.88 -1.05 7.29
CA VAL A 36 61.69 -0.59 5.91
C VAL A 36 62.17 -1.66 4.95
N THR A 37 61.29 -2.08 4.04
CA THR A 37 61.55 -3.09 3.01
C THR A 37 60.64 -2.79 1.82
N THR A 38 60.89 -3.43 0.68
CA THR A 38 60.07 -3.33 -0.52
C THR A 38 58.60 -3.69 -0.19
N ALA A 39 57.67 -2.83 -0.62
CA ALA A 39 56.23 -3.07 -0.49
C ALA A 39 55.81 -4.30 -1.33
N ALA A 40 54.80 -5.02 -0.86
CA ALA A 40 54.27 -6.20 -1.54
C ALA A 40 52.81 -6.45 -1.13
N ASP A 41 51.96 -6.77 -2.10
CA ASP A 41 50.58 -7.20 -1.82
C ASP A 41 50.55 -8.55 -1.09
N PRO A 42 49.49 -8.87 -0.32
CA PRO A 42 49.38 -10.14 0.39
C PRO A 42 49.39 -11.31 -0.61
N ALA A 43 50.45 -12.11 -0.59
CA ALA A 43 50.56 -13.26 -1.49
C ALA A 43 49.46 -14.31 -1.20
N SER A 44 48.81 -14.80 -2.25
CA SER A 44 47.71 -15.79 -2.19
C SER A 44 48.18 -17.24 -2.40
N SER A 45 49.47 -17.47 -2.62
CA SER A 45 50.07 -18.81 -2.79
C SER A 45 51.58 -18.79 -2.48
N GLY A 46 52.22 -19.96 -2.44
CA GLY A 46 53.67 -20.08 -2.18
C GLY A 46 54.06 -19.88 -0.71
N ALA A 47 55.34 -19.56 -0.47
CA ALA A 47 55.91 -19.40 0.88
C ALA A 47 57.12 -18.43 0.93
N THR A 48 57.34 -17.62 -0.11
CA THR A 48 58.47 -16.68 -0.18
C THR A 48 58.31 -15.52 0.80
N ALA A 49 59.36 -14.78 1.12
CA ALA A 49 59.23 -13.59 1.98
C ALA A 49 58.20 -12.60 1.39
N ASN A 50 57.27 -12.11 2.21
CA ASN A 50 56.18 -11.21 1.80
C ASN A 50 55.70 -10.41 3.02
N GLY A 51 55.60 -9.10 2.89
CA GLY A 51 55.32 -8.18 4.00
C GLY A 51 56.59 -7.67 4.68
N ASN A 52 56.40 -6.79 5.66
CA ASN A 52 57.44 -6.04 6.35
C ASN A 52 57.79 -6.65 7.73
N LEU A 53 56.79 -7.15 8.46
CA LEU A 53 56.95 -7.70 9.81
C LEU A 53 56.13 -8.99 9.96
N ARG A 54 56.69 -9.98 10.67
CA ARG A 54 56.05 -11.27 10.93
C ARG A 54 56.11 -11.62 12.41
N LEU A 55 55.00 -12.12 12.95
CA LEU A 55 54.96 -12.87 14.20
C LEU A 55 54.71 -14.35 13.88
N GLY A 56 55.49 -15.24 14.50
CA GLY A 56 55.39 -16.67 14.28
C GLY A 56 55.82 -17.48 15.50
N PRO A 57 55.28 -18.69 15.66
CA PRO A 57 55.62 -19.55 16.78
C PRO A 57 56.91 -20.33 16.50
N ASN A 58 57.56 -20.78 17.58
CA ASN A 58 58.68 -21.71 17.50
C ASN A 58 58.25 -23.07 16.91
N ALA A 59 57.02 -23.52 17.24
CA ALA A 59 56.39 -24.73 16.71
C ALA A 59 54.97 -24.43 16.20
N GLY A 60 54.62 -24.96 15.04
CA GLY A 60 53.36 -24.66 14.35
C GLY A 60 53.52 -23.86 13.06
N SER A 61 52.46 -23.80 12.26
CA SER A 61 52.46 -23.19 10.94
C SER A 61 51.79 -21.82 10.87
N HIS A 62 51.03 -21.38 11.88
CA HIS A 62 50.35 -20.08 11.83
C HIS A 62 51.34 -18.91 11.95
N VAL A 63 51.16 -17.87 11.15
CA VAL A 63 51.87 -16.59 11.25
C VAL A 63 50.89 -15.44 11.13
N LEU A 64 51.29 -14.29 11.67
CA LEU A 64 50.63 -13.01 11.46
C LEU A 64 51.61 -12.09 10.73
N ASP A 65 51.30 -11.80 9.47
CA ASP A 65 52.11 -10.96 8.59
C ASP A 65 51.51 -9.56 8.47
N PHE A 66 52.38 -8.55 8.52
CA PHE A 66 52.06 -7.14 8.30
C PHE A 66 52.80 -6.65 7.06
N GLY A 67 52.14 -5.88 6.20
CA GLY A 67 52.81 -5.32 5.02
C GLY A 67 52.16 -4.07 4.45
N LEU A 68 52.83 -3.48 3.47
CA LEU A 68 52.35 -2.35 2.68
C LEU A 68 52.06 -2.82 1.25
N SER A 69 50.92 -2.41 0.69
CA SER A 69 50.55 -2.76 -0.68
C SER A 69 51.53 -2.16 -1.70
N SER A 70 51.85 -2.95 -2.73
CA SER A 70 52.65 -2.50 -3.88
C SER A 70 51.81 -1.91 -5.02
N THR A 71 50.50 -2.14 -5.00
CA THR A 71 49.58 -1.74 -6.08
C THR A 71 48.58 -0.66 -5.68
N SER A 72 48.47 -0.35 -4.39
CA SER A 72 47.57 0.68 -3.87
C SER A 72 48.08 1.25 -2.54
N THR A 73 47.39 2.25 -2.00
CA THR A 73 47.77 2.95 -0.77
C THR A 73 47.03 2.39 0.44
N TYR A 74 47.39 1.17 0.84
CA TYR A 74 46.91 0.57 2.10
C TYR A 74 47.98 -0.32 2.75
N ALA A 75 47.86 -0.47 4.06
CA ALA A 75 48.59 -1.48 4.83
C ALA A 75 47.68 -2.70 5.05
N TRP A 76 48.27 -3.88 5.22
CA TRP A 76 47.54 -5.11 5.41
C TRP A 76 48.08 -5.94 6.58
N LEU A 77 47.19 -6.76 7.11
CA LEU A 77 47.44 -7.73 8.16
C LEU A 77 46.80 -9.06 7.76
N GLN A 78 47.55 -10.16 7.82
CA GLN A 78 47.03 -11.48 7.41
C GLN A 78 47.50 -12.60 8.34
N ALA A 79 46.54 -13.35 8.88
CA ALA A 79 46.79 -14.63 9.55
C ALA A 79 46.77 -15.77 8.52
N ARG A 80 47.86 -16.55 8.42
CA ARG A 80 47.99 -17.62 7.40
C ARG A 80 49.03 -18.67 7.77
N SER A 81 49.15 -19.73 6.96
CA SER A 81 50.20 -20.73 7.10
C SER A 81 51.56 -20.22 6.57
N LYS A 82 52.64 -20.40 7.35
CA LYS A 82 54.01 -19.98 7.02
C LYS A 82 54.62 -20.75 5.85
N SER A 83 54.08 -21.93 5.54
CA SER A 83 54.55 -22.81 4.47
C SER A 83 53.60 -22.86 3.26
N ALA A 84 52.44 -22.22 3.34
CA ALA A 84 51.44 -22.19 2.26
C ALA A 84 50.53 -20.96 2.40
N TYR A 85 50.88 -19.86 1.74
CA TYR A 85 50.18 -18.59 1.88
C TYR A 85 48.73 -18.58 1.35
N GLY A 86 48.33 -19.60 0.59
CA GLY A 86 46.93 -19.81 0.20
C GLY A 86 46.05 -20.37 1.32
N THR A 87 46.62 -20.87 2.42
CA THR A 87 45.88 -21.31 3.60
C THR A 87 45.79 -20.17 4.61
N THR A 88 44.62 -19.54 4.69
CA THR A 88 44.32 -18.47 5.65
C THR A 88 43.80 -19.04 6.97
N TYR A 89 43.98 -18.27 8.05
CA TYR A 89 43.46 -18.59 9.37
C TYR A 89 42.61 -17.43 9.91
N ASN A 90 41.79 -17.71 10.91
CA ASN A 90 40.99 -16.69 11.58
C ASN A 90 41.91 -15.72 12.32
N ILE A 91 41.64 -14.42 12.16
CA ILE A 91 42.17 -13.40 13.05
C ILE A 91 41.16 -13.13 14.17
N ALA A 92 41.54 -13.39 15.42
CA ALA A 92 40.76 -12.99 16.58
C ALA A 92 41.29 -11.67 17.12
N ILE A 93 40.44 -10.64 17.16
CA ILE A 93 40.78 -9.34 17.71
C ILE A 93 40.12 -9.21 19.08
N ASN A 94 40.95 -9.08 20.12
CA ASN A 94 40.52 -8.95 21.50
C ASN A 94 39.68 -10.14 22.05
N PRO A 95 40.18 -11.39 21.94
CA PRO A 95 39.40 -12.61 22.17
C PRO A 95 38.93 -12.81 23.61
N ASN A 96 39.61 -12.21 24.59
CA ASN A 96 39.23 -12.30 26.01
C ASN A 96 38.24 -11.20 26.42
N GLY A 97 37.70 -10.42 25.47
CA GLY A 97 36.77 -9.32 25.70
C GLY A 97 37.40 -7.93 25.54
N GLY A 98 36.58 -6.88 25.62
CA GLY A 98 36.91 -5.50 25.24
C GLY A 98 36.26 -5.09 23.90
N ASN A 99 36.54 -3.86 23.45
CA ASN A 99 35.92 -3.23 22.29
C ASN A 99 36.97 -2.96 21.18
N VAL A 100 36.55 -3.04 19.92
CA VAL A 100 37.35 -2.70 18.74
C VAL A 100 36.85 -1.37 18.16
N GLY A 101 37.70 -0.35 18.19
CA GLY A 101 37.43 0.96 17.62
C GLY A 101 38.11 1.14 16.26
N ILE A 102 37.36 1.57 15.25
CA ILE A 102 37.90 2.02 13.95
C ILE A 102 37.58 3.51 13.82
N GLY A 103 38.62 4.34 13.82
CA GLY A 103 38.47 5.81 13.79
C GLY A 103 38.11 6.43 15.16
N THR A 104 38.24 5.69 16.27
CA THR A 104 37.98 6.20 17.63
C THR A 104 38.94 5.57 18.66
N THR A 105 39.29 6.33 19.69
CA THR A 105 40.09 5.87 20.85
C THR A 105 39.24 5.47 22.05
N ASN A 106 37.94 5.78 22.06
CA ASN A 106 37.03 5.47 23.16
C ASN A 106 35.78 4.73 22.64
N PRO A 107 35.92 3.47 22.16
CA PRO A 107 34.81 2.71 21.61
C PRO A 107 33.78 2.35 22.70
N THR A 108 32.50 2.67 22.46
CA THR A 108 31.40 2.43 23.42
C THR A 108 30.60 1.15 23.12
N ALA A 109 30.94 0.45 22.04
CA ALA A 109 30.37 -0.84 21.64
C ALA A 109 31.48 -1.81 21.25
N ARG A 110 31.16 -3.12 21.23
CA ARG A 110 32.11 -4.20 20.89
C ARG A 110 32.82 -3.94 19.56
N LEU A 111 32.10 -3.43 18.58
CA LEU A 111 32.64 -2.83 17.37
C LEU A 111 32.10 -1.40 17.25
N ASN A 112 32.98 -0.41 17.24
CA ASN A 112 32.62 1.00 17.08
C ASN A 112 33.37 1.58 15.88
N ILE A 113 32.65 2.02 14.86
CA ILE A 113 33.22 2.64 13.65
C ILE A 113 32.78 4.10 13.61
N VAL A 114 33.72 5.03 13.45
CA VAL A 114 33.44 6.48 13.35
C VAL A 114 33.83 6.98 11.96
N GLY A 115 32.95 7.76 11.32
CA GLY A 115 33.26 8.46 10.05
C GLY A 115 33.17 7.62 8.78
N GLY A 116 32.39 6.54 8.74
CA GLY A 116 32.23 5.68 7.57
C GLY A 116 31.03 4.72 7.65
N GLY A 117 30.87 3.84 6.65
CA GLY A 117 29.83 2.80 6.61
C GLY A 117 30.40 1.39 6.61
N VAL A 118 29.56 0.38 6.86
CA VAL A 118 29.93 -1.04 6.74
C VAL A 118 29.47 -1.55 5.38
N ARG A 119 30.41 -2.07 4.58
CA ARG A 119 30.10 -2.77 3.33
C ARG A 119 30.33 -4.26 3.51
N ILE A 120 29.30 -5.06 3.21
CA ILE A 120 29.39 -6.52 3.12
C ILE A 120 29.36 -6.87 1.62
N HIS A 121 30.48 -7.34 1.07
CA HIS A 121 30.64 -7.65 -0.36
C HIS A 121 31.01 -9.12 -0.56
N HIS A 122 30.24 -9.84 -1.40
CA HIS A 122 30.71 -10.96 -2.25
C HIS A 122 29.65 -11.45 -3.30
N GLY A 123 28.66 -10.62 -3.68
CA GLY A 123 27.76 -10.72 -4.85
C GLY A 123 26.91 -11.99 -5.10
N PHE A 124 25.60 -11.81 -5.33
CA PHE A 124 24.83 -12.71 -6.20
C PHE A 124 25.26 -12.44 -7.65
N ALA A 125 25.75 -13.45 -8.38
CA ALA A 125 25.98 -13.29 -9.81
C ALA A 125 24.64 -12.92 -10.49
N ASN A 126 24.64 -11.88 -11.33
CA ASN A 126 23.46 -11.18 -11.85
C ASN A 126 22.49 -12.05 -12.71
N ASN A 127 22.58 -13.39 -12.73
CA ASN A 127 21.69 -14.19 -13.58
C ASN A 127 21.59 -15.72 -13.33
N SER A 128 21.76 -16.29 -12.13
CA SER A 128 21.53 -17.76 -11.99
C SER A 128 21.25 -18.38 -10.63
N THR A 129 21.29 -17.66 -9.51
CA THR A 129 21.10 -18.29 -8.19
C THR A 129 19.70 -18.10 -7.65
N SER A 130 19.04 -19.20 -7.25
CA SER A 130 17.84 -19.17 -6.41
C SER A 130 18.12 -18.39 -5.12
N ARG A 131 17.09 -17.74 -4.57
CA ARG A 131 17.16 -17.07 -3.26
C ARG A 131 17.78 -18.05 -2.24
N PRO A 132 18.79 -17.66 -1.44
CA PRO A 132 19.31 -18.51 -0.37
C PRO A 132 18.17 -19.03 0.50
N ALA A 133 18.20 -20.33 0.79
CA ALA A 133 17.23 -20.93 1.71
C ALA A 133 17.39 -20.30 3.10
N LEU A 134 16.27 -20.15 3.82
CA LEU A 134 16.33 -19.85 5.24
C LEU A 134 17.03 -21.02 5.93
N ASN A 135 18.08 -20.73 6.70
CA ASN A 135 18.83 -21.74 7.44
C ASN A 135 18.80 -21.39 8.93
N THR A 136 18.80 -22.41 9.78
CA THR A 136 18.71 -22.23 11.23
C THR A 136 20.00 -22.68 11.94
N LEU A 137 21.05 -23.06 11.20
CA LEU A 137 22.26 -23.69 11.77
C LEU A 137 23.56 -22.92 11.54
N ASN A 138 23.68 -22.18 10.43
CA ASN A 138 24.90 -21.46 10.06
C ASN A 138 24.53 -20.15 9.39
N ILE A 139 25.09 -19.02 9.84
CA ILE A 139 24.85 -17.71 9.22
C ILE A 139 25.25 -17.80 7.74
N GLY A 140 24.30 -17.50 6.86
CA GLY A 140 24.52 -17.57 5.43
C GLY A 140 25.49 -16.51 4.93
N ASN A 141 26.01 -16.74 3.74
CA ASN A 141 26.65 -15.68 2.96
C ASN A 141 25.69 -14.48 2.83
N TYR A 142 26.19 -13.25 2.98
CA TYR A 142 25.42 -11.99 2.87
C TYR A 142 24.44 -11.68 4.00
N GLU A 143 24.56 -12.32 5.15
CA GLU A 143 23.58 -12.18 6.22
C GLU A 143 24.07 -11.36 7.41
N ILE A 144 23.23 -10.42 7.87
CA ILE A 144 23.34 -9.82 9.20
C ILE A 144 22.27 -10.47 10.07
N ARG A 145 22.70 -11.35 10.99
CA ARG A 145 21.80 -12.07 11.88
C ARG A 145 21.98 -11.60 13.32
N GLY A 146 20.88 -11.27 13.99
CA GLY A 146 20.85 -11.27 15.44
C GLY A 146 20.78 -12.72 15.91
N VAL A 147 21.70 -13.17 16.77
CA VAL A 147 21.68 -14.54 17.33
C VAL A 147 21.56 -14.47 18.85
N GLY A 148 20.87 -15.43 19.45
CA GLY A 148 20.73 -15.50 20.90
C GLY A 148 20.26 -16.88 21.34
N GLY A 149 20.96 -17.49 22.32
CA GLY A 149 20.42 -18.69 22.97
C GLY A 149 19.29 -18.34 23.92
N GLY A 150 18.37 -19.29 24.17
CA GLY A 150 17.33 -19.15 25.17
C GLY A 150 17.93 -18.79 26.54
N GLY A 151 17.83 -17.52 26.94
CA GLY A 151 18.46 -16.96 28.15
C GLY A 151 19.57 -15.92 27.94
N GLY A 152 19.93 -15.58 26.69
CA GLY A 152 20.66 -14.35 26.33
C GLY A 152 22.17 -14.29 26.61
N ALA A 153 22.80 -15.34 27.17
CA ALA A 153 24.20 -15.27 27.58
C ALA A 153 25.20 -16.04 26.70
N THR A 154 24.75 -16.98 25.85
CA THR A 154 25.64 -17.79 25.01
C THR A 154 25.19 -17.71 23.55
N GLN A 155 26.14 -17.45 22.65
CA GLN A 155 25.90 -17.56 21.21
C GLN A 155 25.51 -19.01 20.91
N ALA A 156 24.27 -19.20 20.45
CA ALA A 156 23.78 -20.47 19.96
C ALA A 156 23.17 -20.19 18.59
N ASP A 157 23.94 -20.46 17.53
CA ASP A 157 23.51 -20.19 16.15
C ASP A 157 22.25 -20.98 15.75
N GLY A 158 21.92 -22.03 16.52
CA GLY A 158 20.69 -22.84 16.41
C GLY A 158 19.45 -22.31 17.14
N GLY A 159 19.60 -21.30 18.01
CA GLY A 159 18.49 -20.60 18.67
C GLY A 159 18.19 -19.33 17.88
N ASP A 160 17.28 -19.40 16.91
CA ASP A 160 16.93 -18.28 16.03
C ASP A 160 15.95 -17.31 16.72
N ASP A 161 16.27 -16.92 17.96
CA ASP A 161 15.51 -15.96 18.79
C ASP A 161 16.01 -14.53 18.55
N GLY A 162 16.57 -14.28 17.37
CA GLY A 162 17.35 -13.11 17.02
C GLY A 162 16.59 -11.80 17.07
N PHE A 163 17.23 -10.76 17.61
CA PHE A 163 16.74 -9.38 17.49
C PHE A 163 17.75 -8.53 16.72
N LEU A 164 17.30 -7.89 15.65
CA LEU A 164 18.08 -6.94 14.88
C LEU A 164 17.33 -5.61 14.80
N ARG A 165 17.96 -4.53 15.28
CA ARG A 165 17.44 -3.17 15.18
C ARG A 165 18.32 -2.31 14.28
N LEU A 166 17.69 -1.70 13.29
CA LEU A 166 18.25 -0.57 12.55
C LEU A 166 17.62 0.70 13.12
N SER A 167 18.42 1.63 13.64
CA SER A 167 17.89 2.83 14.27
C SER A 167 18.61 4.10 13.84
N ALA A 168 17.82 5.13 13.54
CA ALA A 168 18.25 6.51 13.59
C ALA A 168 18.03 7.00 15.03
N GLY A 169 19.12 7.13 15.77
CA GLY A 169 19.09 7.53 17.18
C GLY A 169 18.54 8.94 17.39
N GLY A 170 17.95 9.17 18.56
CA GLY A 170 17.40 10.45 19.02
C GLY A 170 18.07 10.99 20.30
N GLY A 171 19.27 10.48 20.62
CA GLY A 171 19.92 10.68 21.92
C GLY A 171 19.40 9.70 22.97
N ASN A 172 19.20 10.18 24.20
CA ASN A 172 18.71 9.37 25.33
C ASN A 172 17.17 9.32 25.44
N SER A 173 16.45 9.93 24.49
CA SER A 173 14.98 9.95 24.48
C SER A 173 14.44 8.94 23.48
N THR A 174 13.61 8.02 23.95
CA THR A 174 12.86 7.10 23.07
C THR A 174 11.91 7.88 22.15
N GLY A 175 11.36 9.00 22.64
CA GLY A 175 10.42 9.87 21.92
C GLY A 175 10.99 10.57 20.68
N THR A 176 12.28 10.46 20.41
CA THR A 176 12.95 11.02 19.23
C THR A 176 13.59 9.95 18.36
N GLN A 177 13.54 8.68 18.78
CA GLN A 177 14.09 7.57 18.03
C GLN A 177 13.18 7.16 16.88
N SER A 178 13.79 6.81 15.75
CA SER A 178 13.14 6.01 14.71
C SER A 178 13.88 4.69 14.55
N SER A 179 13.15 3.60 14.35
CA SER A 179 13.75 2.28 14.20
C SER A 179 12.94 1.35 13.32
N ILE A 180 13.63 0.35 12.78
CA ILE A 180 13.05 -0.86 12.21
C ILE A 180 13.60 -2.00 13.05
N ASP A 181 12.69 -2.75 13.66
CA ASP A 181 12.98 -3.90 14.49
C ASP A 181 12.55 -5.15 13.75
N LEU A 182 13.48 -6.08 13.61
CA LEU A 182 13.27 -7.41 13.06
C LEU A 182 13.44 -8.38 14.23
N SER A 183 12.38 -9.12 14.54
CA SER A 183 12.36 -10.06 15.65
C SER A 183 12.10 -11.47 15.15
N GLY A 184 12.92 -12.41 15.60
CA GLY A 184 12.73 -13.85 15.44
C GLY A 184 11.73 -14.39 16.47
N TYR A 185 11.88 -15.64 16.88
CA TYR A 185 10.98 -16.22 17.87
C TYR A 185 11.16 -15.56 19.25
N SER A 186 10.05 -15.25 19.94
CA SER A 186 10.07 -14.68 21.29
C SER A 186 8.76 -14.96 22.02
N ASN A 187 8.81 -15.18 23.33
CA ASN A 187 7.60 -15.26 24.16
C ASN A 187 6.99 -13.87 24.46
N VAL A 188 7.65 -12.77 24.06
CA VAL A 188 7.11 -11.42 24.19
C VAL A 188 6.32 -11.07 22.94
N ALA A 189 5.03 -10.76 23.10
CA ALA A 189 4.09 -10.63 21.98
C ALA A 189 4.46 -9.56 20.94
N ASP A 190 5.16 -8.49 21.34
CA ASP A 190 5.63 -7.44 20.42
C ASP A 190 6.91 -7.81 19.66
N MET A 191 7.56 -8.92 20.03
CA MET A 191 8.79 -9.45 19.42
C MET A 191 8.62 -10.88 18.89
N LEU A 192 7.40 -11.44 18.86
CA LEU A 192 7.17 -12.81 18.38
C LEU A 192 7.07 -12.79 16.85
N ASN A 193 8.18 -13.00 16.14
CA ASN A 193 8.25 -13.08 14.68
C ASN A 193 7.65 -11.84 13.96
N ASN A 194 7.81 -10.65 14.56
CA ASN A 194 7.22 -9.42 14.03
C ASN A 194 8.27 -8.58 13.29
N ILE A 195 7.80 -7.78 12.34
CA ILE A 195 8.54 -6.64 11.79
C ILE A 195 7.84 -5.37 12.28
N VAL A 196 8.56 -4.50 12.98
CA VAL A 196 8.00 -3.30 13.58
C VAL A 196 8.77 -2.06 13.13
N MET A 197 8.05 -1.03 12.70
CA MET A 197 8.62 0.27 12.36
C MET A 197 8.10 1.33 13.33
N ARG A 198 9.04 2.10 13.90
CA ARG A 198 8.78 3.13 14.91
C ARG A 198 9.25 4.50 14.46
N THR A 199 8.49 5.52 14.84
CA THR A 199 8.93 6.92 14.82
C THR A 199 8.50 7.61 16.10
N ALA A 200 9.40 8.44 16.65
CA ALA A 200 9.23 9.05 17.96
C ALA A 200 8.98 8.00 19.07
N GLY A 201 9.65 6.84 18.98
CA GLY A 201 9.50 5.72 19.92
C GLY A 201 8.16 4.98 19.86
N ALA A 202 7.18 5.51 19.12
CA ALA A 202 5.88 4.89 18.94
C ALA A 202 5.86 3.98 17.70
N GLU A 203 5.18 2.85 17.84
CA GLU A 203 4.91 1.94 16.73
C GLU A 203 3.96 2.59 15.72
N ARG A 204 4.35 2.54 14.44
CA ARG A 204 3.57 3.11 13.32
C ARG A 204 3.11 2.06 12.34
N LEU A 205 3.91 1.03 12.14
CA LEU A 205 3.62 -0.08 11.25
C LEU A 205 4.12 -1.37 11.86
N ARG A 206 3.32 -2.43 11.72
CA ARG A 206 3.69 -3.80 12.07
C ARG A 206 3.27 -4.78 10.99
N ILE A 207 4.08 -5.81 10.81
CA ILE A 207 3.65 -7.11 10.28
C ILE A 207 3.74 -8.10 11.43
N ASP A 208 2.62 -8.71 11.82
CA ASP A 208 2.59 -9.69 12.91
C ASP A 208 2.98 -11.10 12.43
N ASN A 209 3.12 -12.04 13.37
CA ASN A 209 3.45 -13.44 13.05
C ASN A 209 2.40 -14.19 12.21
N ALA A 210 1.17 -13.68 12.12
CA ALA A 210 0.12 -14.24 11.28
C ALA A 210 0.15 -13.62 9.86
N GLY A 211 0.99 -12.61 9.64
CA GLY A 211 1.12 -11.89 8.39
C GLY A 211 0.16 -10.71 8.24
N ASN A 212 -0.56 -10.33 9.29
CA ASN A 212 -1.44 -9.16 9.27
C ASN A 212 -0.63 -7.87 9.35
N VAL A 213 -1.04 -6.87 8.58
CA VAL A 213 -0.42 -5.55 8.56
C VAL A 213 -1.23 -4.56 9.39
N GLY A 214 -0.60 -3.98 10.40
CA GLY A 214 -1.16 -2.87 11.18
C GLY A 214 -0.49 -1.55 10.80
N ILE A 215 -1.28 -0.52 10.48
CA ILE A 215 -0.81 0.86 10.32
C ILE A 215 -1.49 1.71 11.38
N GLY A 216 -0.72 2.21 12.34
CA GLY A 216 -1.24 2.91 13.51
C GLY A 216 -1.85 2.00 14.58
N THR A 217 -1.72 0.67 14.46
CA THR A 217 -2.15 -0.31 15.48
C THR A 217 -1.12 -1.41 15.64
N SER A 218 -0.95 -1.90 16.88
CA SER A 218 -0.10 -3.04 17.23
C SER A 218 -0.86 -4.37 17.31
N SER A 219 -2.17 -4.36 17.06
CA SER A 219 -3.03 -5.55 17.11
C SER A 219 -3.99 -5.57 15.92
N PRO A 220 -3.48 -5.74 14.68
CA PRO A 220 -4.34 -5.89 13.51
C PRO A 220 -5.18 -7.17 13.64
N ALA A 221 -6.51 -7.06 13.52
CA ALA A 221 -7.43 -8.20 13.62
C ALA A 221 -7.70 -8.88 12.26
N THR A 222 -7.29 -8.21 11.18
CA THR A 222 -7.46 -8.64 9.79
C THR A 222 -6.17 -8.37 9.02
N THR A 223 -6.10 -8.87 7.79
CA THR A 223 -4.91 -8.77 6.92
C THR A 223 -4.36 -7.36 6.78
N LEU A 224 -5.21 -6.33 6.82
CA LEU A 224 -4.81 -4.92 6.89
C LEU A 224 -5.74 -4.18 7.83
N THR A 225 -5.18 -3.58 8.89
CA THR A 225 -5.89 -2.67 9.80
C THR A 225 -5.19 -1.31 9.78
N VAL A 226 -5.94 -0.23 9.51
CA VAL A 226 -5.44 1.16 9.53
C VAL A 226 -6.16 1.94 10.63
N GLY A 227 -5.40 2.64 11.46
CA GLY A 227 -5.88 3.28 12.69
C GLY A 227 -5.85 2.35 13.90
N ASN A 228 -6.09 2.88 15.11
CA ASN A 228 -6.15 2.08 16.35
C ASN A 228 -7.58 1.89 16.86
N ALA A 229 -7.81 0.84 17.66
CA ALA A 229 -9.13 0.54 18.24
C ALA A 229 -9.69 1.65 19.14
N GLY A 230 -8.82 2.50 19.71
CA GLY A 230 -9.20 3.65 20.53
C GLY A 230 -9.49 4.94 19.74
N GLY A 231 -9.36 4.94 18.40
CA GLY A 231 -9.63 6.10 17.54
C GLY A 231 -8.66 7.29 17.70
N THR A 232 -7.55 7.14 18.40
CA THR A 232 -6.52 8.19 18.59
C THR A 232 -5.73 8.45 17.30
N ILE A 233 -5.64 7.45 16.42
CA ILE A 233 -5.06 7.57 15.08
C ILE A 233 -6.17 7.24 14.08
N SER A 234 -6.53 8.21 13.24
CA SER A 234 -7.54 8.03 12.20
C SER A 234 -7.09 6.96 11.20
N GLY A 235 -8.01 6.10 10.79
CA GLY A 235 -7.79 5.00 9.86
C GLY A 235 -7.93 5.40 8.39
N ASP A 236 -7.47 6.59 8.01
CA ASP A 236 -7.74 7.14 6.67
C ASP A 236 -6.88 6.48 5.59
N ILE A 237 -7.53 6.06 4.49
CA ILE A 237 -6.87 5.56 3.29
C ILE A 237 -7.14 6.55 2.16
N THR A 238 -6.16 7.41 1.85
CA THR A 238 -6.22 8.31 0.70
C THR A 238 -5.76 7.57 -0.55
N ILE A 239 -6.64 7.45 -1.54
CA ILE A 239 -6.34 6.82 -2.83
C ILE A 239 -6.25 7.93 -3.87
N ASN A 240 -5.03 8.14 -4.38
CA ASN A 240 -4.78 9.11 -5.45
C ASN A 240 -5.03 8.46 -6.82
N PRO A 241 -5.41 9.24 -7.85
CA PRO A 241 -5.75 8.70 -9.16
C PRO A 241 -4.59 7.93 -9.81
N SER A 242 -4.93 6.85 -10.53
CA SER A 242 -3.96 5.97 -11.21
C SER A 242 -3.61 6.43 -12.64
N THR A 243 -4.41 7.33 -13.22
CA THR A 243 -4.21 7.91 -14.55
C THR A 243 -4.31 9.44 -14.51
N THR A 244 -3.81 10.10 -15.54
CA THR A 244 -3.88 11.57 -15.68
C THR A 244 -5.19 12.06 -16.28
N GLN A 245 -6.16 11.18 -16.58
CA GLN A 245 -7.41 11.58 -17.24
C GLN A 245 -8.63 11.19 -16.42
N TYR A 246 -9.21 12.21 -15.79
CA TYR A 246 -10.61 12.31 -15.32
C TYR A 246 -11.09 11.28 -14.28
N GLU A 247 -10.30 10.26 -13.95
CA GLU A 247 -10.56 9.29 -12.89
C GLU A 247 -9.90 9.74 -11.60
N GLY A 248 -10.59 9.58 -10.47
CA GLY A 248 -10.03 9.72 -9.12
C GLY A 248 -9.29 8.47 -8.67
N GLY A 249 -8.96 8.38 -7.38
CA GLY A 249 -8.53 7.12 -6.79
C GLY A 249 -9.59 6.04 -6.92
N GLN A 250 -9.19 4.83 -7.28
CA GLN A 250 -10.08 3.70 -7.50
C GLN A 250 -9.85 2.60 -6.48
N ILE A 251 -10.93 2.09 -5.89
CA ILE A 251 -10.95 0.83 -5.15
C ILE A 251 -11.49 -0.24 -6.09
N THR A 252 -10.72 -1.30 -6.30
CA THR A 252 -11.17 -2.49 -7.04
C THR A 252 -11.58 -3.60 -6.06
N ILE A 253 -12.82 -4.03 -6.15
CA ILE A 253 -13.36 -5.21 -5.46
C ILE A 253 -13.33 -6.36 -6.46
N LYS A 254 -12.42 -7.32 -6.24
CA LYS A 254 -12.29 -8.48 -7.12
C LYS A 254 -13.52 -9.37 -7.04
N LYS A 255 -13.91 -9.91 -8.19
CA LYS A 255 -14.96 -10.91 -8.32
C LYS A 255 -14.73 -12.10 -7.40
N SER A 256 -15.81 -12.70 -6.92
CA SER A 256 -15.76 -14.03 -6.29
C SER A 256 -15.15 -15.06 -7.26
N LEU A 257 -14.40 -16.01 -6.73
CA LEU A 257 -13.86 -17.13 -7.50
C LEU A 257 -14.94 -18.11 -7.98
N VAL A 258 -16.15 -18.03 -7.43
CA VAL A 258 -17.30 -18.86 -7.79
C VAL A 258 -18.51 -17.96 -8.06
N GLY A 259 -19.11 -18.11 -9.25
CA GLY A 259 -20.36 -17.46 -9.65
C GLY A 259 -20.20 -16.03 -10.21
N SER A 260 -19.27 -15.22 -9.71
CA SER A 260 -19.07 -13.85 -10.22
C SER A 260 -18.21 -13.82 -11.47
N THR A 261 -18.62 -13.01 -12.46
CA THR A 261 -17.90 -12.87 -13.74
C THR A 261 -17.11 -11.56 -13.85
N THR A 262 -17.50 -10.52 -13.11
CA THR A 262 -16.95 -9.16 -13.18
C THR A 262 -16.45 -8.66 -11.83
N ASP A 263 -15.35 -7.89 -11.87
CA ASP A 263 -14.90 -7.09 -10.73
C ASP A 263 -15.83 -5.87 -10.57
N TRP A 264 -15.84 -5.29 -9.37
CA TRP A 264 -16.53 -4.05 -9.07
C TRP A 264 -15.54 -2.94 -8.73
N PHE A 265 -15.90 -1.71 -9.04
CA PHE A 265 -15.08 -0.54 -8.87
C PHE A 265 -15.86 0.52 -8.08
N ILE A 266 -15.16 1.17 -7.15
CA ILE A 266 -15.62 2.39 -6.49
C ILE A 266 -14.60 3.47 -6.81
N ASP A 267 -15.02 4.50 -7.54
CA ASP A 267 -14.18 5.63 -7.87
C ASP A 267 -14.98 6.92 -8.07
N GLN A 268 -14.25 7.99 -8.32
CA GLN A 268 -14.79 9.24 -8.82
C GLN A 268 -14.44 9.36 -10.30
N TYR A 269 -15.34 9.94 -11.09
CA TYR A 269 -15.04 10.35 -12.46
C TYR A 269 -15.58 11.75 -12.72
N GLY A 270 -14.80 12.59 -13.39
CA GLY A 270 -15.24 13.88 -13.89
C GLY A 270 -14.28 14.45 -14.93
N SER A 271 -14.75 14.64 -16.16
CA SER A 271 -14.02 15.41 -17.18
C SER A 271 -14.31 16.91 -17.12
N SER A 272 -15.32 17.29 -16.35
CA SER A 272 -15.76 18.64 -16.04
C SER A 272 -16.54 18.62 -14.71
N ALA A 273 -16.75 19.78 -14.09
CA ALA A 273 -17.63 19.87 -12.93
C ALA A 273 -19.08 19.41 -13.22
N ALA A 274 -19.54 19.53 -14.48
CA ALA A 274 -20.90 19.16 -14.86
C ALA A 274 -21.15 17.63 -14.91
N ASN A 275 -20.08 16.84 -15.09
CA ASN A 275 -20.15 15.38 -15.13
C ASN A 275 -19.37 14.71 -13.98
N ALA A 276 -18.89 15.47 -13.00
CA ALA A 276 -18.26 14.90 -11.81
C ALA A 276 -19.27 14.05 -11.00
N ARG A 277 -18.86 12.83 -10.65
CA ARG A 277 -19.74 11.85 -10.01
C ARG A 277 -18.95 10.73 -9.31
N LEU A 278 -19.50 10.27 -8.18
CA LEU A 278 -19.13 9.02 -7.55
C LEU A 278 -19.77 7.87 -8.34
N ARG A 279 -19.01 6.79 -8.56
CA ARG A 279 -19.47 5.61 -9.28
C ARG A 279 -19.27 4.34 -8.45
N ILE A 280 -20.24 3.44 -8.54
CA ILE A 280 -20.14 2.06 -8.08
C ILE A 280 -20.59 1.18 -9.25
N PHE A 281 -19.65 0.54 -9.92
CA PHE A 281 -19.94 -0.12 -11.20
C PHE A 281 -19.06 -1.35 -11.44
N SER A 282 -19.42 -2.15 -12.44
CA SER A 282 -18.63 -3.31 -12.86
C SER A 282 -17.93 -3.07 -14.20
N SER A 283 -18.19 -3.86 -15.23
CA SER A 283 -17.54 -3.74 -16.56
C SER A 283 -17.87 -2.44 -17.31
N SER A 284 -18.91 -1.71 -16.90
CA SER A 284 -19.36 -0.45 -17.47
C SER A 284 -20.06 0.36 -16.38
N GLU A 285 -19.98 1.69 -16.42
CA GLU A 285 -20.71 2.56 -15.49
C GLU A 285 -22.24 2.46 -15.62
N LEU A 286 -22.72 1.94 -16.76
CA LEU A 286 -24.14 1.62 -16.96
C LEU A 286 -24.57 0.37 -16.18
N ASN A 287 -23.65 -0.47 -15.70
CA ASN A 287 -23.98 -1.67 -14.92
C ASN A 287 -24.02 -1.38 -13.41
N GLY A 288 -24.26 -0.13 -13.01
CA GLY A 288 -24.04 0.32 -11.64
C GLY A 288 -24.86 1.53 -11.23
N ILE A 289 -24.39 2.17 -10.15
CA ILE A 289 -24.97 3.37 -9.56
C ILE A 289 -24.01 4.52 -9.76
N VAL A 290 -24.56 5.65 -10.19
CA VAL A 290 -23.87 6.92 -10.34
C VAL A 290 -24.52 7.94 -9.43
N ILE A 291 -23.71 8.71 -8.70
CA ILE A 291 -24.15 9.81 -7.84
C ILE A 291 -23.42 11.08 -8.27
N LYS A 292 -24.12 11.98 -8.96
CA LYS A 292 -23.56 13.28 -9.37
C LYS A 292 -23.35 14.18 -8.14
N GLU A 293 -22.43 15.13 -8.23
CA GLU A 293 -22.15 16.08 -7.15
C GLU A 293 -23.37 16.93 -6.74
N ASN A 294 -24.33 17.13 -7.65
CA ASN A 294 -25.60 17.79 -7.36
C ASN A 294 -26.64 16.87 -6.67
N GLY A 295 -26.26 15.64 -6.34
CA GLY A 295 -27.07 14.64 -5.66
C GLY A 295 -28.05 13.87 -6.53
N PHE A 296 -27.94 13.96 -7.87
CA PHE A 296 -28.77 13.15 -8.77
C PHE A 296 -28.19 11.74 -8.87
N ILE A 297 -29.08 10.74 -8.75
CA ILE A 297 -28.72 9.33 -8.76
C ILE A 297 -29.22 8.68 -10.04
N GLY A 298 -28.31 8.03 -10.75
CA GLY A 298 -28.59 7.25 -11.95
C GLY A 298 -28.31 5.77 -11.71
N MET A 299 -29.23 4.90 -12.14
CA MET A 299 -29.03 3.45 -12.23
C MET A 299 -29.20 3.05 -13.69
N GLY A 300 -28.19 2.45 -14.31
CA GLY A 300 -28.23 2.23 -15.76
C GLY A 300 -28.12 3.50 -16.61
N ASN A 301 -27.77 4.63 -15.99
CA ASN A 301 -27.72 5.95 -16.61
C ASN A 301 -26.65 6.82 -15.94
N SER A 302 -25.65 7.26 -16.69
CA SER A 302 -24.58 8.12 -16.16
C SER A 302 -24.90 9.62 -16.17
N ASP A 303 -25.99 10.04 -16.82
CA ASP A 303 -26.46 11.42 -16.83
C ASP A 303 -27.96 11.54 -16.50
N PRO A 304 -28.34 11.27 -15.24
CA PRO A 304 -29.72 11.45 -14.80
C PRO A 304 -30.17 12.91 -14.93
N THR A 305 -31.40 13.14 -15.43
CA THR A 305 -31.99 14.49 -15.58
C THR A 305 -32.98 14.84 -14.46
N VAL A 306 -33.24 13.88 -13.57
CA VAL A 306 -34.07 13.99 -12.36
C VAL A 306 -33.34 13.38 -11.16
N ARG A 307 -33.82 13.62 -9.94
CA ARG A 307 -33.12 13.22 -8.71
C ARG A 307 -32.82 11.71 -8.62
N LEU A 308 -33.73 10.86 -9.09
CA LEU A 308 -33.53 9.43 -9.23
C LEU A 308 -34.06 9.01 -10.60
N GLN A 309 -33.19 8.49 -11.44
CA GLN A 309 -33.55 7.97 -12.76
C GLN A 309 -33.00 6.56 -12.93
N VAL A 310 -33.90 5.62 -13.20
CA VAL A 310 -33.57 4.23 -13.49
C VAL A 310 -33.81 3.99 -14.97
N ASN A 311 -32.82 3.44 -15.66
CA ASN A 311 -32.98 2.89 -16.99
C ASN A 311 -33.39 1.43 -16.84
N GLY A 312 -34.66 1.11 -17.08
CA GLY A 312 -35.26 -0.20 -16.81
C GLY A 312 -36.44 -0.13 -15.83
N ASP A 313 -36.81 -1.28 -15.26
CA ASP A 313 -38.00 -1.45 -14.43
C ASP A 313 -37.78 -1.05 -12.95
N ILE A 314 -38.87 -0.59 -12.30
CA ILE A 314 -38.93 -0.36 -10.86
C ILE A 314 -40.08 -1.19 -10.28
N ILE A 315 -39.74 -2.20 -9.46
CA ILE A 315 -40.72 -2.96 -8.68
C ILE A 315 -40.70 -2.45 -7.23
N ALA A 316 -41.83 -1.97 -6.74
CA ALA A 316 -41.97 -1.44 -5.39
C ALA A 316 -43.31 -1.87 -4.75
N ASN A 317 -43.31 -2.14 -3.44
CA ASN A 317 -44.54 -2.47 -2.70
C ASN A 317 -45.55 -1.31 -2.72
N SER A 318 -45.06 -0.06 -2.63
CA SER A 318 -45.88 1.15 -2.73
C SER A 318 -45.00 2.36 -3.03
N ILE A 319 -45.52 3.31 -3.81
CA ILE A 319 -44.90 4.61 -4.09
C ILE A 319 -45.88 5.70 -3.65
N ALA A 320 -45.62 6.32 -2.51
CA ALA A 320 -46.44 7.39 -1.98
C ALA A 320 -45.99 8.76 -2.52
N GLY A 321 -46.89 9.49 -3.16
CA GLY A 321 -46.67 10.89 -3.54
C GLY A 321 -47.15 11.85 -2.46
N SER A 322 -46.35 12.87 -2.13
CA SER A 322 -46.75 13.92 -1.18
C SER A 322 -48.04 14.62 -1.65
N SER A 323 -49.05 14.67 -0.79
CA SER A 323 -50.37 15.23 -1.13
C SER A 323 -51.01 16.09 -0.03
N ASP A 324 -50.27 16.43 1.02
CA ASP A 324 -50.72 17.27 2.15
C ASP A 324 -51.23 18.64 1.65
N ILE A 325 -52.33 19.13 2.24
CA ILE A 325 -52.94 20.41 1.85
C ILE A 325 -51.99 21.59 2.06
N ARG A 326 -51.09 21.52 3.06
CA ARG A 326 -50.09 22.56 3.34
C ARG A 326 -49.05 22.70 2.22
N TYR A 327 -48.90 21.68 1.38
CA TYR A 327 -48.00 21.71 0.22
C TYR A 327 -48.69 22.20 -1.07
N LYS A 328 -49.96 22.62 -1.00
CA LYS A 328 -50.78 22.97 -2.17
C LYS A 328 -51.36 24.37 -2.03
N THR A 329 -51.35 25.12 -3.14
CA THR A 329 -52.02 26.42 -3.29
C THR A 329 -52.83 26.41 -4.58
N ASN A 330 -53.69 27.43 -4.82
CA ASN A 330 -54.52 27.53 -6.02
C ASN A 330 -55.36 26.27 -6.31
N ILE A 331 -55.98 25.72 -5.26
CA ILE A 331 -56.76 24.47 -5.33
C ILE A 331 -58.07 24.75 -6.05
N ARG A 332 -58.27 24.11 -7.21
CA ARG A 332 -59.49 24.15 -8.02
C ARG A 332 -59.88 22.75 -8.49
N SER A 333 -61.15 22.55 -8.80
CA SER A 333 -61.64 21.29 -9.36
C SER A 333 -61.20 21.11 -10.81
N VAL A 334 -61.12 19.87 -11.28
CA VAL A 334 -60.84 19.57 -12.68
C VAL A 334 -62.12 19.76 -13.48
N GLU A 335 -62.10 20.66 -14.46
CA GLU A 335 -63.24 20.95 -15.33
C GLU A 335 -63.14 20.19 -16.66
N ASN A 336 -64.31 19.92 -17.25
CA ASN A 336 -64.49 19.18 -18.51
C ASN A 336 -63.77 17.81 -18.47
N ALA A 337 -63.86 17.15 -17.32
CA ALA A 337 -63.09 15.95 -17.04
C ALA A 337 -63.50 14.80 -17.97
N LEU A 338 -64.80 14.63 -18.21
CA LEU A 338 -65.32 13.58 -19.09
C LEU A 338 -64.86 13.76 -20.54
N ASP A 339 -64.87 14.99 -21.06
CA ASP A 339 -64.44 15.26 -22.44
C ASP A 339 -62.92 15.11 -22.61
N LYS A 340 -62.13 15.47 -21.59
CA LYS A 340 -60.70 15.14 -21.57
C LYS A 340 -60.46 13.64 -21.60
N VAL A 341 -61.14 12.86 -20.76
CA VAL A 341 -61.02 11.38 -20.77
C VAL A 341 -61.40 10.80 -22.12
N LYS A 342 -62.49 11.26 -22.74
CA LYS A 342 -62.93 10.83 -24.08
C LYS A 342 -61.92 11.16 -25.18
N SER A 343 -61.06 12.14 -24.96
CA SER A 343 -60.01 12.55 -25.90
C SER A 343 -58.70 11.75 -25.73
N LEU A 344 -58.56 10.98 -24.64
CA LEU A 344 -57.41 10.11 -24.41
C LEU A 344 -57.61 8.76 -25.09
N ARG A 345 -56.53 8.23 -25.66
CA ARG A 345 -56.52 6.95 -26.37
C ARG A 345 -55.55 5.97 -25.71
N GLY A 346 -56.08 4.91 -25.10
CA GLY A 346 -55.27 3.77 -24.66
C GLY A 346 -54.81 2.94 -25.85
N VAL A 347 -53.56 2.48 -25.83
CA VAL A 347 -52.93 1.71 -26.91
C VAL A 347 -52.18 0.51 -26.37
N TYR A 348 -52.22 -0.59 -27.13
CA TYR A 348 -51.23 -1.66 -27.01
C TYR A 348 -50.03 -1.33 -27.89
N PHE A 349 -48.83 -1.56 -27.39
CA PHE A 349 -47.59 -1.29 -28.13
C PHE A 349 -46.50 -2.30 -27.78
N ASN A 350 -45.49 -2.37 -28.64
CA ASN A 350 -44.22 -3.07 -28.38
C ASN A 350 -43.10 -2.03 -28.43
N TRP A 351 -42.10 -2.19 -27.58
CA TRP A 351 -40.95 -1.31 -27.56
C TRP A 351 -40.04 -1.52 -28.78
N ASN A 352 -39.47 -0.42 -29.30
CA ASN A 352 -38.52 -0.47 -30.41
C ASN A 352 -37.08 -0.72 -29.92
N GLN A 353 -36.82 -1.94 -29.45
CA GLN A 353 -35.51 -2.34 -28.90
C GLN A 353 -34.37 -2.18 -29.92
N LYS A 354 -34.65 -2.39 -31.22
CA LYS A 354 -33.63 -2.29 -32.28
C LYS A 354 -33.12 -0.86 -32.46
N ALA A 355 -34.01 0.13 -32.38
CA ALA A 355 -33.63 1.53 -32.49
C ALA A 355 -33.01 2.08 -31.19
N PHE A 356 -33.35 1.49 -30.04
CA PHE A 356 -32.92 1.97 -28.72
C PHE A 356 -32.36 0.84 -27.84
N PRO A 357 -31.26 0.17 -28.25
CA PRO A 357 -30.73 -0.98 -27.53
C PRO A 357 -30.24 -0.65 -26.13
N SER A 358 -29.84 0.60 -25.86
CA SER A 358 -29.36 1.06 -24.55
C SER A 358 -30.47 1.39 -23.54
N LYS A 359 -31.75 1.34 -23.94
CA LYS A 359 -32.89 1.67 -23.05
C LYS A 359 -33.43 0.47 -22.27
N GLU A 360 -32.91 -0.72 -22.53
CA GLU A 360 -33.29 -1.96 -21.84
C GLU A 360 -34.81 -2.23 -21.81
N PHE A 361 -35.50 -1.85 -22.89
CA PHE A 361 -36.93 -2.06 -22.97
C PHE A 361 -37.32 -3.54 -22.99
N SER A 362 -38.47 -3.85 -22.38
CA SER A 362 -39.12 -5.17 -22.43
C SER A 362 -39.46 -5.60 -23.85
N ASP A 363 -39.44 -6.91 -24.12
CA ASP A 363 -39.85 -7.52 -25.39
C ASP A 363 -41.35 -7.83 -25.46
N LYS A 364 -42.08 -7.61 -24.36
CA LYS A 364 -43.51 -7.92 -24.24
C LYS A 364 -44.40 -6.83 -24.85
N THR A 365 -45.63 -7.21 -25.19
CA THR A 365 -46.67 -6.24 -25.52
C THR A 365 -47.18 -5.59 -24.25
N GLU A 366 -47.22 -4.26 -24.23
CA GLU A 366 -47.64 -3.46 -23.09
C GLU A 366 -48.86 -2.59 -23.43
N LEU A 367 -49.63 -2.22 -22.40
CA LEU A 367 -50.78 -1.33 -22.48
C LEU A 367 -50.40 0.03 -21.87
N GLY A 368 -50.70 1.12 -22.57
CA GLY A 368 -50.43 2.46 -22.05
C GLY A 368 -50.95 3.57 -22.95
N PHE A 369 -50.23 4.70 -22.95
CA PHE A 369 -50.53 5.88 -23.74
C PHE A 369 -49.33 6.32 -24.58
N ILE A 370 -49.61 7.03 -25.67
CA ILE A 370 -48.58 7.81 -26.39
C ILE A 370 -48.45 9.17 -25.69
N ALA A 371 -47.28 9.45 -25.12
CA ALA A 371 -47.06 10.65 -24.30
C ALA A 371 -47.35 11.96 -25.04
N GLN A 372 -47.06 12.02 -26.34
CA GLN A 372 -47.34 13.17 -27.22
C GLN A 372 -48.85 13.40 -27.44
N GLU A 373 -49.67 12.35 -27.41
CA GLU A 373 -51.13 12.47 -27.48
C GLU A 373 -51.68 12.97 -26.14
N VAL A 374 -51.17 12.42 -25.02
CA VAL A 374 -51.52 12.86 -23.67
C VAL A 374 -51.17 14.33 -23.45
N GLU A 375 -50.01 14.80 -23.92
CA GLU A 375 -49.54 16.18 -23.75
C GLU A 375 -50.53 17.22 -24.30
N LYS A 376 -51.26 16.89 -25.37
CA LYS A 376 -52.26 17.79 -25.98
C LYS A 376 -53.51 17.97 -25.10
N VAL A 377 -53.80 17.01 -24.22
CA VAL A 377 -55.02 16.96 -23.41
C VAL A 377 -54.74 17.24 -21.93
N LEU A 378 -53.66 16.69 -21.41
CA LEU A 378 -53.25 16.72 -20.00
C LEU A 378 -51.71 16.95 -19.90
N PRO A 379 -51.20 18.11 -20.33
CA PRO A 379 -49.75 18.40 -20.36
C PRO A 379 -49.07 18.24 -19.00
N GLU A 380 -49.78 18.47 -17.89
CA GLU A 380 -49.25 18.43 -16.53
C GLU A 380 -48.78 17.06 -16.04
N VAL A 381 -49.26 15.97 -16.67
CA VAL A 381 -48.82 14.60 -16.35
C VAL A 381 -47.68 14.12 -17.24
N VAL A 382 -47.28 14.90 -18.25
CA VAL A 382 -46.17 14.55 -19.12
C VAL A 382 -44.89 15.16 -18.58
N MET A 383 -43.87 14.33 -18.40
CA MET A 383 -42.51 14.75 -18.10
C MET A 383 -41.68 14.73 -19.37
N LYS A 384 -40.80 15.71 -19.50
CA LYS A 384 -39.76 15.77 -20.52
C LYS A 384 -38.43 15.61 -19.83
N ASP A 385 -37.58 14.73 -20.35
CA ASP A 385 -36.19 14.74 -19.92
C ASP A 385 -35.50 16.03 -20.39
N LYS A 386 -34.33 16.31 -19.82
CA LYS A 386 -33.56 17.52 -20.13
C LYS A 386 -32.42 17.22 -21.11
N THR A 387 -32.62 16.23 -21.96
CA THR A 387 -31.66 15.85 -23.02
C THR A 387 -31.92 16.67 -24.29
N ALA A 388 -31.05 16.56 -25.29
CA ALA A 388 -31.28 17.21 -26.58
C ALA A 388 -32.47 16.59 -27.33
N GLU A 389 -32.73 15.30 -27.09
CA GLU A 389 -33.78 14.51 -27.74
C GLU A 389 -35.17 14.75 -27.11
N GLU A 390 -35.24 15.24 -25.87
CA GLU A 390 -36.47 15.57 -25.14
C GLU A 390 -37.48 14.39 -25.10
N TYR A 391 -37.04 13.22 -24.62
CA TYR A 391 -37.94 12.08 -24.46
C TYR A 391 -39.02 12.37 -23.42
N ARG A 392 -40.22 11.84 -23.66
CA ARG A 392 -41.41 12.09 -22.85
C ARG A 392 -41.83 10.87 -22.05
N SER A 393 -42.30 11.08 -20.83
CA SER A 393 -42.82 10.06 -19.91
C SER A 393 -44.15 10.51 -19.30
N VAL A 394 -45.02 9.58 -18.89
CA VAL A 394 -46.35 9.89 -18.34
C VAL A 394 -46.43 9.52 -16.86
N LYS A 395 -46.93 10.44 -16.03
CA LYS A 395 -47.27 10.20 -14.61
C LYS A 395 -48.64 9.53 -14.49
N TYR A 396 -48.69 8.23 -14.76
CA TYR A 396 -49.94 7.45 -14.80
C TYR A 396 -50.78 7.57 -13.52
N ASP A 397 -50.14 7.64 -12.35
CA ASP A 397 -50.81 7.79 -11.06
C ASP A 397 -51.64 9.07 -10.95
N LYS A 398 -51.26 10.14 -11.66
CA LYS A 398 -51.97 11.42 -11.64
C LYS A 398 -53.22 11.42 -12.52
N VAL A 399 -53.32 10.52 -13.49
CA VAL A 399 -54.52 10.38 -14.35
C VAL A 399 -55.74 9.98 -13.52
N VAL A 400 -55.54 9.29 -12.39
CA VAL A 400 -56.63 8.86 -11.48
C VAL A 400 -57.48 10.04 -11.01
N ALA A 401 -56.88 11.20 -10.73
CA ALA A 401 -57.64 12.39 -10.30
C ALA A 401 -58.60 12.91 -11.38
N LEU A 402 -58.19 12.86 -12.66
CA LEU A 402 -59.05 13.19 -13.79
C LEU A 402 -60.20 12.18 -13.91
N LEU A 403 -59.92 10.89 -13.77
CA LEU A 403 -60.93 9.83 -13.85
C LEU A 403 -62.01 9.99 -12.78
N VAL A 404 -61.63 10.38 -11.55
CA VAL A 404 -62.58 10.64 -10.46
C VAL A 404 -63.58 11.74 -10.82
N GLU A 405 -63.13 12.88 -11.35
CA GLU A 405 -64.04 13.97 -11.75
C GLU A 405 -64.85 13.61 -13.01
N ALA A 406 -64.28 12.85 -13.95
CA ALA A 406 -65.01 12.36 -15.12
C ALA A 406 -66.17 11.43 -14.74
N ILE A 407 -65.98 10.55 -13.76
CA ILE A 407 -67.04 9.68 -13.23
C ILE A 407 -68.14 10.52 -12.55
N LYS A 408 -67.77 11.56 -11.79
CA LYS A 408 -68.75 12.47 -11.19
C LYS A 408 -69.56 13.24 -12.24
N GLU A 409 -68.92 13.72 -13.30
CA GLU A 409 -69.61 14.37 -14.44
C GLU A 409 -70.54 13.38 -15.16
N GLN A 410 -70.06 12.17 -15.45
CA GLN A 410 -70.86 11.10 -16.06
C GLN A 410 -72.08 10.75 -15.18
N GLN A 411 -71.91 10.66 -13.86
CA GLN A 411 -73.00 10.39 -12.94
C GLN A 411 -74.08 11.47 -12.98
N LYS A 412 -73.70 12.76 -13.03
CA LYS A 412 -74.66 13.87 -13.18
C LYS A 412 -75.48 13.76 -14.47
N GLN A 413 -74.86 13.31 -15.56
CA GLN A 413 -75.57 13.08 -16.83
C GLN A 413 -76.56 11.91 -16.71
N ILE A 414 -76.16 10.81 -16.06
CA ILE A 414 -77.02 9.66 -15.80
C ILE A 414 -78.23 10.04 -14.93
N ASP A 415 -78.03 10.80 -13.86
CA ASP A 415 -79.11 11.26 -12.97
C ASP A 415 -80.11 12.14 -13.75
N SER A 416 -79.58 13.05 -14.58
CA SER A 416 -80.39 13.92 -15.44
C SER A 416 -81.20 13.13 -16.48
N LEU A 417 -80.59 12.11 -17.10
CA LEU A 417 -81.27 11.20 -18.04
C LEU A 417 -82.35 10.39 -17.33
N THR A 418 -82.07 9.89 -16.14
CA THR A 418 -83.02 9.11 -15.32
C THR A 418 -84.26 9.94 -14.97
N ILE A 419 -84.08 11.20 -14.58
CA ILE A 419 -85.19 12.12 -14.34
C ILE A 419 -86.04 12.33 -15.60
N LYS A 420 -85.38 12.52 -16.77
CA LYS A 420 -86.08 12.67 -18.06
C LYS A 420 -86.89 11.41 -18.41
N VAL A 421 -86.29 10.23 -18.27
CA VAL A 421 -86.96 8.94 -18.53
C VAL A 421 -88.18 8.78 -17.61
N ASN A 422 -88.06 9.09 -16.32
CA ASN A 422 -89.17 9.01 -15.36
C ASN A 422 -90.30 10.01 -15.67
N LYS A 423 -89.97 11.19 -16.21
CA LYS A 423 -90.99 12.16 -16.67
C LYS A 423 -91.70 11.68 -17.93
N LEU A 424 -90.96 11.09 -18.87
CA LEU A 424 -91.51 10.56 -20.12
C LEU A 424 -92.38 9.32 -19.87
N SER A 425 -91.97 8.41 -18.98
CA SER A 425 -92.77 7.25 -18.60
C SER A 425 -94.10 7.65 -17.94
N LYS A 426 -94.09 8.66 -17.06
CA LYS A 426 -95.31 9.24 -16.48
C LYS A 426 -96.22 9.92 -17.50
N LYS A 427 -95.68 10.50 -18.57
CA LYS A 427 -96.46 11.10 -19.66
C LYS A 427 -97.07 10.07 -20.61
N ARG A 428 -96.48 8.87 -20.74
CA ARG A 428 -96.98 7.79 -21.60
C ARG A 428 -98.09 6.96 -20.96
N ASN A 429 -98.14 6.94 -19.62
CA ASN A 429 -99.16 6.23 -18.84
C ASN A 429 -100.36 7.11 -18.46
N LYS A 430 -100.45 8.32 -19.03
CA LYS A 430 -101.62 9.19 -19.11
C LYS A 430 -102.02 9.29 -20.56
#